data_AF-A0A4Q3TMF9-F1
#
_entry.id   AF-A0A4Q3TMF9-F1
#
_cell.length_a   1.000
_cell.length_b   1.000
_cell.length_c   1.000
_cell.angle_alpha   90.00
_cell.angle_beta   90.00
_cell.angle_gamma   90.00
#
_symmetry.space_group_name_H-M   'P 1'
#
loop_
_entity.id
_entity.type
_entity.pdbx_description
1 polymer ?
#
loop_
_entity_poly.entity_id
_entity_poly.type
_entity_poly.pdbx_seq_one_letter_code
_entity_poly.pdbx_strand_id
1 'polypeptide(L)'
;MSFLNQLKSQASALQEQKSALHQNLDVNIAQTEAACKTAWHYISDLSRQLNVIAPPGPKFSLDGKTPWPAMKLIDFRADFRKKKLRDREVFDYIGMGWQIFPQMGAAIGGTVTVNFPPDLERVQSRLSIGMVKHERKEVRHPEKNTLQV
;
A
#
# COMPACT_ATOMS: atom_id res chain seq x y z
N MET A 1 -19.96 -60.21 12.18
CA MET A 1 -19.99 -58.84 11.61
C MET A 1 -19.08 -58.81 10.40
N SER A 2 -19.63 -58.61 9.19
CA SER A 2 -18.86 -58.67 7.93
C SER A 2 -18.02 -57.40 7.71
N PHE A 3 -16.80 -57.55 7.20
CA PHE A 3 -15.88 -56.46 6.83
C PHE A 3 -16.53 -55.42 5.91
N LEU A 4 -17.43 -55.85 5.02
CA LEU A 4 -18.16 -54.97 4.12
C LEU A 4 -19.12 -54.02 4.88
N ASN A 5 -19.70 -54.47 5.99
CA ASN A 5 -20.55 -53.62 6.82
C ASN A 5 -19.73 -52.58 7.60
N GLN A 6 -18.52 -52.95 8.03
CA GLN A 6 -17.58 -52.01 8.65
C GLN A 6 -17.08 -50.96 7.64
N LEU A 7 -16.79 -51.35 6.40
CA LEU A 7 -16.44 -50.41 5.33
C LEU A 7 -17.58 -49.44 5.01
N LYS A 8 -18.82 -49.93 4.94
CA LYS A 8 -20.00 -49.07 4.71
C LYS A 8 -20.24 -48.09 5.84
N SER A 9 -20.11 -48.52 7.11
CA SER A 9 -20.29 -47.61 8.24
C SER A 9 -19.18 -46.56 8.30
N GLN A 10 -17.92 -46.94 8.01
CA GLN A 10 -16.81 -46.00 7.94
C GLN A 10 -16.98 -44.99 6.80
N ALA A 11 -17.40 -45.44 5.61
CA ALA A 11 -17.66 -44.55 4.47
C ALA A 11 -18.79 -43.55 4.78
N SER A 12 -19.87 -44.01 5.42
CA SER A 12 -21.01 -43.17 5.79
C SER A 12 -20.60 -42.12 6.83
N ALA A 13 -19.87 -42.52 7.88
CA ALA A 13 -19.35 -41.60 8.89
C ALA A 13 -18.41 -40.54 8.29
N LEU A 14 -17.55 -40.93 7.34
CA LEU A 14 -16.64 -40.00 6.65
C LEU A 14 -17.43 -39.03 5.76
N GLN A 15 -18.48 -39.49 5.10
CA GLN A 15 -19.34 -38.65 4.27
C GLN A 15 -20.15 -37.64 5.10
N GLU A 16 -20.67 -38.05 6.25
CA GLU A 16 -21.33 -37.16 7.22
C GLU A 16 -20.36 -36.10 7.74
N GLN A 17 -19.14 -36.51 8.12
CA GLN A 17 -18.10 -35.59 8.60
C GLN A 17 -17.72 -34.56 7.52
N LYS A 18 -17.53 -35.01 6.27
CA LYS A 18 -17.27 -34.09 5.14
C LYS A 18 -18.42 -33.11 4.94
N SER A 19 -19.66 -33.59 5.01
CA SER A 19 -20.85 -32.75 4.83
C SER A 19 -20.93 -31.66 5.91
N ALA A 20 -20.70 -32.01 7.17
CA ALA A 20 -20.66 -31.07 8.28
C ALA A 20 -19.53 -30.03 8.11
N LEU A 21 -18.33 -30.46 7.67
CA LEU A 21 -17.22 -29.55 7.40
C LEU A 21 -17.56 -28.56 6.28
N HIS A 22 -18.20 -29.03 5.19
CA HIS A 22 -18.63 -28.15 4.10
C HIS A 22 -19.65 -27.11 4.56
N GLN A 23 -20.65 -27.52 5.35
CA GLN A 23 -21.64 -26.58 5.92
C GLN A 23 -20.97 -25.52 6.81
N ASN A 24 -20.05 -25.93 7.69
CA ASN A 24 -19.32 -24.99 8.55
C ASN A 24 -18.47 -24.00 7.75
N LEU A 25 -17.81 -24.47 6.69
CA LEU A 25 -17.04 -23.60 5.79
C LEU A 25 -17.94 -22.59 5.08
N ASP A 26 -19.13 -23.01 4.64
CA ASP A 26 -20.08 -22.14 3.96
C ASP A 26 -20.60 -21.03 4.87
N VAL A 27 -20.91 -21.36 6.14
CA VAL A 27 -21.31 -20.39 7.16
C VAL A 27 -20.17 -19.40 7.43
N ASN A 28 -18.94 -19.90 7.62
CA ASN A 28 -17.79 -19.05 7.89
C ASN A 28 -17.48 -18.09 6.73
N ILE A 29 -17.58 -18.58 5.49
CA ILE A 29 -17.43 -17.75 4.28
C ILE A 29 -18.49 -16.65 4.28
N ALA A 30 -19.76 -17.00 4.48
CA ALA A 30 -20.85 -16.02 4.49
C ALA A 30 -20.66 -14.93 5.57
N GLN A 31 -20.24 -15.32 6.78
CA GLN A 31 -19.95 -14.38 7.87
C GLN A 31 -18.77 -13.46 7.54
N THR A 32 -17.70 -14.02 6.96
CA THR A 32 -16.51 -13.26 6.57
C THR A 32 -16.84 -12.26 5.47
N GLU A 33 -17.59 -12.68 4.45
CA GLU A 33 -18.03 -11.82 3.35
C GLU A 33 -18.94 -10.69 3.84
N ALA A 34 -19.84 -10.96 4.79
CA ALA A 34 -20.69 -9.93 5.40
C ALA A 34 -19.86 -8.90 6.19
N ALA A 35 -18.86 -9.35 6.94
CA ALA A 35 -17.94 -8.47 7.66
C ALA A 35 -17.10 -7.62 6.69
N CYS A 36 -16.54 -8.23 5.63
CA CYS A 36 -15.78 -7.53 4.60
C CYS A 36 -16.63 -6.48 3.86
N LYS A 37 -17.90 -6.80 3.56
CA LYS A 37 -18.83 -5.85 2.95
C LYS A 37 -19.12 -4.66 3.88
N THR A 38 -19.23 -4.91 5.18
CA THR A 38 -19.41 -3.84 6.18
C THR A 38 -18.18 -2.93 6.23
N ALA A 39 -16.98 -3.52 6.27
CA ALA A 39 -15.72 -2.78 6.20
C ALA A 39 -15.61 -1.96 4.91
N TRP A 40 -16.08 -2.52 3.79
CA TRP A 40 -16.13 -1.81 2.52
C TRP A 40 -16.95 -0.53 2.61
N HIS A 41 -18.20 -0.62 3.03
CA HIS A 41 -19.05 0.55 3.16
C HIS A 41 -18.42 1.61 4.08
N TYR A 42 -17.89 1.21 5.22
CA TYR A 42 -17.24 2.12 6.16
C TYR A 42 -16.03 2.84 5.54
N ILE A 43 -15.12 2.10 4.91
CA ILE A 43 -13.90 2.68 4.32
C ILE A 43 -14.24 3.55 3.09
N SER A 44 -15.25 3.18 2.31
CA SER A 44 -15.74 4.00 1.19
C SER A 44 -16.41 5.31 1.63
N ASP A 45 -16.97 5.36 2.83
CA ASP A 45 -17.48 6.61 3.41
C ASP A 45 -16.34 7.43 4.01
N LEU A 46 -15.43 6.77 4.72
CA LEU A 46 -14.21 7.39 5.25
C LEU A 46 -13.40 8.07 4.15
N SER A 47 -13.29 7.46 2.97
CA SER A 47 -12.51 8.03 1.87
C SER A 47 -13.04 9.39 1.42
N ARG A 48 -14.36 9.56 1.38
CA ARG A 48 -15.00 10.84 1.05
C ARG A 48 -14.70 11.89 2.10
N GLN A 49 -14.80 11.53 3.38
CA GLN A 49 -14.51 12.46 4.49
C GLN A 49 -13.04 12.90 4.50
N LEU A 50 -12.14 11.94 4.34
CA LEU A 50 -10.69 12.17 4.29
C LEU A 50 -10.30 13.08 3.12
N ASN A 51 -10.95 12.93 1.96
CA ASN A 51 -10.73 13.78 0.80
C ASN A 51 -11.25 15.22 0.98
N VAL A 52 -12.22 15.44 1.87
CA VAL A 52 -12.69 16.79 2.22
C VAL A 52 -11.73 17.47 3.20
N ILE A 53 -11.26 16.74 4.21
CA ILE A 53 -10.41 17.31 5.28
C ILE A 53 -8.98 17.55 4.79
N ALA A 54 -8.48 16.75 3.83
CA ALA A 54 -7.13 16.82 3.28
C ALA A 54 -6.05 16.90 4.39
N PRO A 55 -5.89 15.82 5.18
CA PRO A 55 -5.07 15.83 6.38
C PRO A 55 -3.59 16.16 6.10
N PRO A 56 -2.86 16.66 7.11
CA PRO A 56 -1.45 16.97 6.97
C PRO A 56 -0.65 15.70 6.63
N GLY A 57 0.27 15.85 5.67
CA GLY A 57 1.16 14.78 5.21
C GLY A 57 2.43 14.64 6.05
N PRO A 58 3.19 13.56 5.81
CA PRO A 58 4.48 13.36 6.45
C PRO A 58 5.48 14.43 6.06
N LYS A 59 6.45 14.69 6.95
CA LYS A 59 7.55 15.61 6.70
C LYS A 59 8.63 14.91 5.87
N PHE A 60 8.88 15.40 4.68
CA PHE A 60 9.97 14.90 3.82
C PHE A 60 11.17 15.84 3.84
N SER A 61 12.35 15.26 3.65
CA SER A 61 13.59 15.99 3.41
C SER A 61 14.49 15.14 2.53
N LEU A 62 15.21 15.81 1.63
CA LEU A 62 16.04 15.14 0.63
C LEU A 62 17.35 14.59 1.24
N ASP A 63 18.00 15.39 2.07
CA ASP A 63 19.29 15.13 2.74
C ASP A 63 19.19 15.14 4.28
N GLY A 64 18.01 15.47 4.83
CA GLY A 64 17.77 15.68 6.26
C GLY A 64 17.97 17.12 6.72
N LYS A 65 18.50 18.00 5.86
CA LYS A 65 18.74 19.43 6.14
C LYS A 65 17.84 20.34 5.32
N THR A 66 17.48 19.90 4.13
CA THR A 66 16.64 20.59 3.15
C THR A 66 15.24 20.00 3.21
N PRO A 67 14.31 20.58 4.00
CA PRO A 67 12.95 20.07 4.11
C PRO A 67 12.16 20.36 2.84
N TRP A 68 11.29 19.43 2.45
CA TRP A 68 10.23 19.72 1.50
C TRP A 68 9.20 20.66 2.15
N PRO A 69 8.40 21.39 1.34
CA PRO A 69 7.28 22.17 1.86
C PRO A 69 6.34 21.32 2.72
N ALA A 70 5.53 21.99 3.54
CA ALA A 70 4.47 21.30 4.27
C ALA A 70 3.62 20.51 3.27
N MET A 71 3.47 19.22 3.50
CA MET A 71 2.72 18.32 2.62
C MET A 71 1.31 18.11 3.15
N LYS A 72 0.39 17.76 2.27
CA LYS A 72 -0.95 17.27 2.59
C LYS A 72 -1.21 15.96 1.86
N LEU A 73 -2.05 15.13 2.45
CA LEU A 73 -2.55 13.93 1.83
C LEU A 73 -3.86 14.29 1.11
N ILE A 74 -3.92 13.98 -0.18
CA ILE A 74 -5.10 14.20 -1.02
C ILE A 74 -5.46 12.92 -1.76
N ASP A 75 -6.69 12.85 -2.24
CA ASP A 75 -7.14 11.75 -3.10
C ASP A 75 -6.87 10.38 -2.48
N PHE A 76 -7.34 10.22 -1.23
CA PHE A 76 -7.43 8.92 -0.59
C PHE A 76 -8.33 8.01 -1.41
N ARG A 77 -7.80 6.84 -1.72
CA ARG A 77 -8.48 5.80 -2.49
C ARG A 77 -8.44 4.51 -1.70
N ALA A 78 -9.57 3.81 -1.73
CA ALA A 78 -9.68 2.45 -1.25
C ALA A 78 -10.27 1.59 -2.36
N ASP A 79 -9.56 0.53 -2.71
CA ASP A 79 -9.90 -0.39 -3.79
C ASP A 79 -10.08 -1.80 -3.23
N PHE A 80 -11.26 -2.36 -3.48
CA PHE A 80 -11.67 -3.65 -2.93
C PHE A 80 -11.50 -4.70 -4.01
N ARG A 81 -10.59 -5.65 -3.75
CA ARG A 81 -10.29 -6.71 -4.70
C ARG A 81 -10.93 -8.01 -4.24
N LYS A 82 -11.58 -8.66 -5.20
CA LYS A 82 -12.15 -9.99 -5.05
C LYS A 82 -11.32 -11.00 -5.82
N LYS A 83 -11.33 -12.24 -5.35
CA LYS A 83 -10.76 -13.39 -6.04
C LYS A 83 -11.78 -14.51 -6.08
N LYS A 84 -11.56 -15.45 -7.01
CA LYS A 84 -12.35 -16.67 -7.09
C LYS A 84 -11.68 -17.77 -6.25
N LEU A 85 -12.38 -18.30 -5.26
CA LEU A 85 -11.96 -19.43 -4.42
C LEU A 85 -13.05 -20.50 -4.43
N ARG A 86 -12.75 -21.71 -4.92
CA ARG A 86 -13.69 -22.85 -4.98
C ARG A 86 -15.02 -22.48 -5.64
N ASP A 87 -14.93 -21.85 -6.82
CA ASP A 87 -16.09 -21.37 -7.59
C ASP A 87 -16.95 -20.29 -6.95
N ARG A 88 -16.46 -19.63 -5.90
CA ARG A 88 -17.12 -18.48 -5.28
C ARG A 88 -16.23 -17.25 -5.35
N GLU A 89 -16.82 -16.10 -5.58
CA GLU A 89 -16.12 -14.82 -5.42
C GLU A 89 -16.09 -14.44 -3.95
N VAL A 90 -14.89 -14.17 -3.43
CA VAL A 90 -14.63 -13.76 -2.06
C VAL A 90 -13.75 -12.51 -2.04
N PHE A 91 -13.87 -11.70 -1.00
CA PHE A 91 -12.94 -10.59 -0.76
C PHE A 91 -11.53 -11.13 -0.52
N ASP A 92 -10.54 -10.47 -1.11
CA ASP A 92 -9.13 -10.85 -1.00
C ASP A 92 -8.38 -9.84 -0.14
N TYR A 93 -8.30 -8.59 -0.62
CA TYR A 93 -7.64 -7.51 0.08
C TYR A 93 -8.25 -6.15 -0.27
N ILE A 94 -7.89 -5.16 0.54
CA ILE A 94 -8.24 -3.76 0.35
C ILE A 94 -6.94 -3.00 0.10
N GLY A 95 -6.77 -2.47 -1.12
CA GLY A 95 -5.69 -1.55 -1.43
C GLY A 95 -6.08 -0.16 -0.96
N MET A 96 -5.26 0.48 -0.12
CA MET A 96 -5.50 1.84 0.35
C MET A 96 -4.28 2.71 0.07
N GLY A 97 -4.52 3.96 -0.31
CA GLY A 97 -3.43 4.87 -0.63
C GLY A 97 -3.86 6.31 -0.70
N TRP A 98 -2.86 7.18 -0.59
CA TRP A 98 -2.99 8.63 -0.71
C TRP A 98 -2.04 9.13 -1.81
N GLN A 99 -2.40 10.26 -2.40
CA GLN A 99 -1.42 11.10 -3.08
C GLN A 99 -0.87 12.13 -2.09
N ILE A 100 0.43 12.37 -2.15
CA ILE A 100 1.09 13.35 -1.28
C ILE A 100 1.45 14.57 -2.12
N PHE A 101 0.89 15.73 -1.76
CA PHE A 101 1.08 16.99 -2.48
C PHE A 101 1.50 18.12 -1.53
N PRO A 102 2.21 19.15 -2.02
CA PRO A 102 2.45 20.35 -1.23
C PRO A 102 1.13 21.00 -0.77
N GLN A 103 1.10 21.47 0.47
CA GLN A 103 -0.07 22.10 1.09
C GLN A 103 -0.39 23.45 0.43
N MET A 104 0.65 24.21 0.08
CA MET A 104 0.56 25.47 -0.64
C MET A 104 1.52 25.48 -1.84
N GLY A 105 1.08 26.06 -2.95
CA GLY A 105 1.89 26.22 -4.17
C GLY A 105 1.90 25.00 -5.10
N ALA A 106 2.48 25.18 -6.29
CA ALA A 106 2.78 24.08 -7.21
C ALA A 106 3.91 23.20 -6.64
N ALA A 107 4.11 22.01 -7.21
CA ALA A 107 5.29 21.19 -6.90
C ALA A 107 6.57 21.97 -7.24
N ILE A 108 7.18 22.59 -6.22
CA ILE A 108 8.40 23.37 -6.38
C ILE A 108 9.56 22.39 -6.51
N GLY A 109 10.31 22.47 -7.61
CA GLY A 109 11.59 21.78 -7.73
C GLY A 109 12.56 22.32 -6.68
N GLY A 110 13.13 21.43 -5.86
CA GLY A 110 14.19 21.78 -4.92
C GLY A 110 15.57 21.67 -5.58
N THR A 111 16.48 22.56 -5.23
CA THR A 111 17.91 22.39 -5.55
C THR A 111 18.64 21.96 -4.28
N VAL A 112 19.45 20.92 -4.40
CA VAL A 112 20.35 20.48 -3.32
C VAL A 112 21.77 20.57 -3.83
N THR A 113 22.57 21.36 -3.12
CA THR A 113 24.00 21.51 -3.39
C THR A 113 24.75 20.63 -2.40
N VAL A 114 25.59 19.75 -2.93
CA VAL A 114 26.41 18.85 -2.13
C VAL A 114 27.86 19.08 -2.54
N ASN A 115 28.72 19.27 -1.55
CA ASN A 115 30.15 19.57 -1.73
C ASN A 115 31.03 18.43 -1.20
N PHE A 116 30.51 17.19 -1.16
CA PHE A 116 31.24 16.02 -0.68
C PHE A 116 30.72 14.74 -1.36
N PRO A 117 31.57 13.81 -1.85
CA PRO A 117 31.12 12.70 -2.70
C PRO A 117 30.20 11.67 -1.99
N PRO A 118 30.47 11.25 -0.73
CA PRO A 118 29.57 10.35 0.01
C PRO A 118 28.14 10.91 0.20
N ASP A 119 28.04 12.22 0.40
CA ASP A 119 26.74 12.88 0.56
C ASP A 119 25.98 12.93 -0.78
N LEU A 120 26.71 13.06 -1.90
CA LEU A 120 26.14 13.02 -3.24
C LEU A 120 25.57 11.63 -3.55
N GLU A 121 26.30 10.57 -3.24
CA GLU A 121 25.81 9.18 -3.40
C GLU A 121 24.57 8.92 -2.54
N ARG A 122 24.56 9.41 -1.30
CA ARG A 122 23.41 9.30 -0.40
C ARG A 122 22.19 10.04 -0.94
N VAL A 123 22.37 11.25 -1.47
CA VAL A 123 21.30 12.04 -2.09
C VAL A 123 20.77 11.35 -3.35
N GLN A 124 21.65 10.86 -4.23
CA GLN A 124 21.26 10.15 -5.46
C GLN A 124 20.50 8.86 -5.17
N SER A 125 20.98 8.07 -4.20
CA SER A 125 20.31 6.85 -3.76
C SER A 125 18.90 7.12 -3.21
N ARG A 126 18.72 8.22 -2.45
CA ARG A 126 17.40 8.61 -1.94
C ARG A 126 16.46 9.10 -3.05
N LEU A 127 16.99 9.86 -4.02
CA LEU A 127 16.22 10.33 -5.17
C LEU A 127 15.78 9.18 -6.07
N SER A 128 16.64 8.16 -6.26
CA SER A 128 16.30 6.97 -7.04
C SER A 128 15.24 6.11 -6.36
N ILE A 129 15.34 5.89 -5.05
CA ILE A 129 14.30 5.18 -4.25
C ILE A 129 12.96 5.92 -4.32
N GLY A 130 12.98 7.25 -4.23
CA GLY A 130 11.77 8.07 -4.32
C GLY A 130 11.21 8.22 -5.74
N MET A 131 11.85 7.64 -6.77
CA MET A 131 11.55 7.85 -8.19
C MET A 131 11.38 9.34 -8.55
N VAL A 132 12.12 10.21 -7.87
CA VAL A 132 12.02 11.67 -8.05
C VAL A 132 12.78 12.04 -9.31
N LYS A 133 12.08 12.65 -10.28
CA LYS A 133 12.72 13.23 -11.47
C LYS A 133 13.70 14.32 -11.03
N HIS A 134 14.98 14.17 -11.38
CA HIS A 134 16.02 15.11 -11.01
C HIS A 134 17.02 15.28 -12.16
N GLU A 135 17.64 16.46 -12.23
CA GLU A 135 18.73 16.78 -13.15
C GLU A 135 20.00 17.05 -12.32
N ARG A 136 21.11 16.40 -12.67
CA ARG A 136 22.41 16.66 -12.06
C ARG A 136 23.07 17.82 -12.80
N LYS A 137 23.33 18.91 -12.09
CA LYS A 137 24.15 20.02 -12.59
C LYS A 137 25.44 20.12 -11.81
N GLU A 138 26.57 19.90 -12.48
CA GLU A 138 27.89 20.11 -11.89
C GLU A 138 28.24 21.60 -11.95
N VAL A 139 28.40 22.23 -10.79
CA VAL A 139 28.84 23.63 -10.69
C VAL A 139 30.34 23.63 -10.40
N ARG A 140 31.14 24.20 -11.33
CA ARG A 140 32.58 24.38 -11.16
C ARG A 140 32.89 25.79 -10.64
N HIS A 141 33.92 25.92 -9.82
CA HIS A 141 34.34 27.22 -9.28
C HIS A 141 34.82 28.15 -10.41
N PRO A 142 34.34 29.40 -10.50
CA PRO A 142 34.63 30.30 -11.63
C PRO A 142 36.11 30.69 -11.75
N GLU A 143 36.90 30.61 -10.68
CA GLU A 143 38.31 31.05 -10.69
C GLU A 143 39.34 29.93 -10.84
N LYS A 144 38.99 28.67 -10.53
CA LYS A 144 39.98 27.58 -10.46
C LYS A 144 39.76 26.42 -11.42
N ASN A 145 38.64 26.39 -12.15
CA ASN A 145 38.28 25.31 -13.09
C ASN A 145 38.50 23.88 -12.54
N THR A 146 38.44 23.73 -11.22
CA THR A 146 38.51 22.45 -10.52
C THR A 146 37.10 22.05 -10.09
N LEU A 147 36.79 20.76 -10.24
CA LEU A 147 35.60 20.15 -9.69
C LEU A 147 35.69 20.25 -8.16
N GLN A 148 34.69 20.84 -7.50
CA GLN A 148 34.58 20.72 -6.05
C GLN A 148 34.22 19.27 -5.75
N VAL A 149 35.18 18.59 -5.10
CA VAL A 149 34.97 17.30 -4.42
C VAL A 149 34.18 17.58 -3.16
#